data_AF-A0A843STA3-F1
#
_entry.id   AF-A0A843STA3-F1
#
_cell.length_a   1.000
_cell.length_b   1.000
_cell.length_c   1.000
_cell.angle_alpha   90.00
_cell.angle_beta   90.00
_cell.angle_gamma   90.00
#
_symmetry.space_group_name_H-M   'P 1'
#
loop_
_entity.id
_entity.type
_entity.pdbx_description
1 polymer ?
#
loop_
_entity_poly.entity_id
_entity_poly.type
_entity_poly.pdbx_seq_one_letter_code
_entity_poly.pdbx_strand_id
1 'polypeptide(L)'
;MSLQEVRSPGGRVGMRERTSILTVTALVIGAVGLYLTLRVFGGGRDPARNLLPYQTLARTLTASEQQMFTALRGGLPDLESERARTSRWPEPVVLAAGGVPPFSTGAADGMEWQRFQQSATVNYIGLPAEPSAPAWLLMIQEPEPNQPPDPAPLDEEHHRLPDGTTLHIYVWMHRYGGRIGAGFVPQPQTNGWTEVFTAPPNPILSTR
;
A
#
# COMPACT_ATOMS: atom_id res chain seq x y z
N MET A 1 -74.63 48.28 -35.93
CA MET A 1 -73.23 47.83 -35.98
C MET A 1 -72.48 48.46 -34.82
N SER A 2 -72.18 47.69 -33.78
CA SER A 2 -71.41 48.13 -32.59
C SER A 2 -70.09 47.39 -32.57
N LEU A 3 -68.99 48.13 -32.44
CA LEU A 3 -67.62 47.64 -32.43
C LEU A 3 -67.31 47.01 -31.07
N GLN A 4 -66.92 45.73 -31.09
CA GLN A 4 -66.48 44.98 -29.92
C GLN A 4 -64.99 45.25 -29.70
N GLU A 5 -64.67 46.04 -28.68
CA GLU A 5 -63.31 46.38 -28.28
C GLU A 5 -62.64 45.19 -27.57
N VAL A 6 -61.71 44.54 -28.24
CA VAL A 6 -60.90 43.44 -27.68
C VAL A 6 -59.82 44.05 -26.78
N ARG A 7 -60.03 43.99 -25.46
CA ARG A 7 -59.00 44.32 -24.47
C ARG A 7 -58.04 43.14 -24.29
N SER A 8 -56.81 43.30 -24.75
CA SER A 8 -55.69 42.40 -24.43
C SER A 8 -55.29 42.55 -22.95
N PRO A 9 -55.16 41.45 -22.17
CA PRO A 9 -54.60 41.51 -20.83
C PRO A 9 -53.10 41.80 -20.90
N GLY A 10 -52.72 42.97 -20.39
CA GLY A 10 -51.33 43.42 -20.30
C GLY A 10 -50.48 42.49 -19.43
N GLY A 11 -49.31 42.14 -19.96
CA GLY A 11 -48.31 41.30 -19.30
C GLY A 11 -47.72 41.96 -18.06
N ARG A 12 -47.79 41.25 -16.92
CA ARG A 12 -46.99 41.51 -15.72
C ARG A 12 -46.58 40.22 -14.98
N VAL A 13 -46.41 39.11 -15.71
CA VAL A 13 -45.99 37.82 -15.11
C VAL A 13 -44.46 37.60 -15.23
N GLY A 14 -43.78 38.21 -16.19
CA GLY A 14 -42.40 37.83 -16.56
C GLY A 14 -41.24 38.35 -15.68
N MET A 15 -41.48 39.18 -14.65
CA MET A 15 -40.39 39.85 -13.92
C MET A 15 -40.06 39.20 -12.56
N ARG A 16 -41.03 38.52 -11.92
CA ARG A 16 -40.82 37.77 -10.67
C ARG A 16 -40.20 36.39 -10.87
N GLU A 17 -40.40 35.78 -12.03
CA GLU A 17 -39.81 34.47 -12.35
C GLU A 17 -38.29 34.58 -12.61
N ARG A 18 -37.84 35.69 -13.21
CA ARG A 18 -36.42 35.91 -13.55
C ARG A 18 -35.53 36.08 -12.32
N THR A 19 -36.01 36.73 -11.26
CA THR A 19 -35.25 36.88 -10.01
C THR A 19 -35.14 35.57 -9.22
N SER A 20 -36.14 34.69 -9.32
CA SER A 20 -36.10 33.38 -8.66
C SER A 20 -35.01 32.46 -9.26
N ILE A 21 -34.87 32.45 -10.60
CA ILE A 21 -33.89 31.60 -11.30
C ILE A 21 -32.44 32.04 -10.99
N LEU A 22 -32.20 33.35 -10.92
CA LEU A 22 -30.86 33.88 -10.60
C LEU A 22 -30.45 33.52 -9.16
N THR A 23 -31.39 33.55 -8.23
CA THR A 23 -31.12 33.23 -6.82
C THR A 23 -30.76 31.75 -6.64
N VAL A 24 -31.51 30.84 -7.27
CA VAL A 24 -31.21 29.40 -7.22
C VAL A 24 -29.87 29.10 -7.87
N THR A 25 -29.58 29.69 -9.03
CA THR A 25 -28.30 29.51 -9.72
C THR A 25 -27.12 29.96 -8.86
N ALA A 26 -27.21 31.15 -8.23
CA ALA A 26 -26.16 31.64 -7.34
C ALA A 26 -25.94 30.73 -6.12
N LEU A 27 -27.01 30.15 -5.58
CA LEU A 27 -26.97 29.24 -4.43
C LEU A 27 -26.28 27.92 -4.81
N VAL A 28 -26.62 27.36 -5.99
CA VAL A 28 -25.96 26.14 -6.51
C VAL A 28 -24.47 26.39 -6.77
N ILE A 29 -24.11 27.50 -7.43
CA ILE A 29 -22.71 27.86 -7.68
C ILE A 29 -21.96 28.06 -6.35
N GLY A 30 -22.56 28.74 -5.38
CA GLY A 30 -21.98 28.93 -4.05
C GLY A 30 -21.78 27.60 -3.31
N ALA A 31 -22.76 26.70 -3.36
CA ALA A 31 -22.66 25.38 -2.73
C ALA A 31 -21.60 24.49 -3.38
N VAL A 32 -21.53 24.47 -4.72
CA VAL A 32 -20.49 23.75 -5.46
C VAL A 32 -19.12 24.36 -5.18
N GLY A 33 -19.00 25.68 -5.19
CA GLY A 33 -17.77 26.39 -4.85
C GLY A 33 -17.29 26.04 -3.45
N LEU A 34 -18.17 26.14 -2.45
CA LEU A 34 -17.86 25.78 -1.06
C LEU A 34 -17.46 24.30 -0.93
N TYR A 35 -18.17 23.39 -1.58
CA TYR A 35 -17.82 21.96 -1.58
C TYR A 35 -16.42 21.72 -2.18
N LEU A 36 -16.11 22.37 -3.31
CA LEU A 36 -14.79 22.26 -3.94
C LEU A 36 -13.70 22.86 -3.05
N THR A 37 -13.94 24.01 -2.44
CA THR A 37 -13.03 24.63 -1.46
C THR A 37 -12.79 23.69 -0.29
N LEU A 38 -13.83 23.13 0.32
CA LEU A 38 -13.69 22.18 1.42
C LEU A 38 -12.98 20.88 0.99
N ARG A 39 -13.17 20.43 -0.24
CA ARG A 39 -12.48 19.24 -0.78
C ARG A 39 -11.00 19.50 -1.09
N VAL A 40 -10.67 20.70 -1.57
CA VAL A 40 -9.30 21.10 -1.92
C VAL A 40 -8.50 21.46 -0.66
N PHE A 41 -9.09 22.16 0.30
CA PHE A 41 -8.41 22.63 1.51
C PHE A 41 -8.60 21.72 2.72
N GLY A 42 -9.72 21.01 2.83
CA GLY A 42 -9.98 20.05 3.92
C GLY A 42 -9.44 18.64 3.65
N GLY A 43 -9.04 18.35 2.40
CA GLY A 43 -8.30 17.15 2.07
C GLY A 43 -6.83 17.32 2.46
N GLY A 44 -6.51 17.18 3.76
CA GLY A 44 -5.13 16.94 4.18
C GLY A 44 -4.54 15.88 3.26
N ARG A 45 -3.36 16.16 2.67
CA ARG A 45 -2.75 15.35 1.60
C ARG A 45 -2.83 13.88 1.97
N ASP A 46 -3.85 13.19 1.46
CA ASP A 46 -4.09 11.82 1.83
C ASP A 46 -2.95 11.01 1.21
N PRO A 47 -2.01 10.53 2.02
CA PRO A 47 -0.84 9.82 1.53
C PRO A 47 -1.23 8.54 0.78
N ALA A 48 -2.44 8.04 0.98
CA ALA A 48 -2.99 6.92 0.23
C ALA A 48 -3.26 7.24 -1.25
N ARG A 49 -3.38 8.51 -1.65
CA ARG A 49 -3.63 8.88 -3.05
C ARG A 49 -2.50 8.52 -4.02
N ASN A 50 -1.29 8.32 -3.51
CA ASN A 50 -0.12 7.97 -4.33
C ASN A 50 0.18 6.47 -4.31
N LEU A 51 -0.65 5.65 -3.67
CA LEU A 51 -0.47 4.21 -3.60
C LEU A 51 -1.09 3.52 -4.82
N LEU A 52 -0.43 2.48 -5.30
CA LEU A 52 -1.01 1.58 -6.28
C LEU A 52 -2.13 0.73 -5.63
N PRO A 53 -3.04 0.12 -6.42
CA PRO A 53 -4.17 -0.64 -5.87
C PRO A 53 -3.78 -1.83 -4.97
N TYR A 54 -2.55 -2.35 -5.13
CA TYR A 54 -1.98 -3.44 -4.34
C TYR A 54 -1.06 -2.94 -3.22
N GLN A 55 -1.09 -1.64 -2.87
CA GLN A 55 -0.24 -1.07 -1.83
C GLN A 55 -1.08 -0.49 -0.69
N THR A 56 -0.58 -0.61 0.53
CA THR A 56 -1.16 -0.01 1.73
C THR A 56 -0.08 0.51 2.67
N LEU A 57 -0.48 1.31 3.65
CA LEU A 57 0.43 1.78 4.69
C LEU A 57 0.24 0.95 5.95
N ALA A 58 1.33 0.63 6.65
CA ALA A 58 1.30 -0.11 7.91
C ALA A 58 0.32 0.53 8.91
N ARG A 59 0.29 1.86 9.01
CA ARG A 59 -0.60 2.59 9.93
C ARG A 59 -2.09 2.41 9.67
N THR A 60 -2.50 1.92 8.50
CA THR A 60 -3.91 1.64 8.18
C THR A 60 -4.30 0.19 8.48
N LEU A 61 -3.32 -0.65 8.84
CA LEU A 61 -3.56 -2.04 9.25
C LEU A 61 -4.13 -2.10 10.68
N THR A 62 -4.66 -3.27 11.05
CA THR A 62 -5.04 -3.56 12.44
C THR A 62 -3.81 -3.59 13.36
N ALA A 63 -4.01 -3.51 14.68
CA ALA A 63 -2.90 -3.50 15.63
C ALA A 63 -2.02 -4.77 15.55
N SER A 64 -2.63 -5.95 15.39
CA SER A 64 -1.90 -7.21 15.24
C SER A 64 -1.11 -7.27 13.93
N GLU A 65 -1.69 -6.77 12.83
CA GLU A 65 -1.01 -6.69 11.53
C GLU A 65 0.16 -5.69 11.56
N GLN A 66 0.00 -4.55 12.25
CA GLN A 66 1.09 -3.60 12.50
C GLN A 66 2.22 -4.25 13.29
N GLN A 67 1.90 -5.01 14.33
CA GLN A 67 2.90 -5.71 15.13
C GLN A 67 3.70 -6.72 14.29
N MET A 68 3.03 -7.49 13.43
CA MET A 68 3.71 -8.41 12.52
C MET A 68 4.61 -7.67 11.52
N PHE A 69 4.12 -6.60 10.91
CA PHE A 69 4.91 -5.78 9.99
C PHE A 69 6.16 -5.20 10.68
N THR A 70 6.01 -4.66 11.90
CA THR A 70 7.14 -4.18 12.70
C THR A 70 8.12 -5.29 13.06
N ALA A 71 7.62 -6.48 13.39
CA ALA A 71 8.46 -7.64 13.69
C ALA A 71 9.28 -8.08 12.47
N LEU A 72 8.67 -8.14 11.27
CA LEU A 72 9.35 -8.39 10.00
C LEU A 72 10.46 -7.37 9.73
N ARG A 73 10.14 -6.08 9.80
CA ARG A 73 11.11 -5.01 9.58
C ARG A 73 12.22 -5.03 10.63
N GLY A 74 11.90 -5.34 11.88
CA GLY A 74 12.85 -5.41 12.99
C GLY A 74 13.85 -6.57 12.86
N GLY A 75 13.46 -7.68 12.25
CA GLY A 75 14.34 -8.85 12.05
C GLY A 75 15.24 -8.78 10.80
N LEU A 76 15.02 -7.80 9.91
CA LEU A 76 15.82 -7.65 8.68
C LEU A 76 17.33 -7.53 8.94
N PRO A 77 17.82 -6.71 9.89
CA PRO A 77 19.25 -6.57 10.12
C PRO A 77 19.95 -7.88 10.50
N ASP A 78 19.29 -8.73 11.30
CA ASP A 78 19.85 -10.03 11.70
C ASP A 78 19.89 -11.01 10.51
N LEU A 79 18.82 -11.03 9.71
CA LEU A 79 18.71 -11.84 8.51
C LEU A 79 19.75 -11.44 7.44
N GLU A 80 19.99 -10.14 7.26
CA GLU A 80 21.03 -9.57 6.39
C GLU A 80 22.43 -9.86 6.91
N SER A 81 22.66 -9.73 8.22
CA SER A 81 23.94 -10.04 8.87
C SER A 81 24.33 -11.50 8.64
N GLU A 82 23.37 -12.42 8.83
CA GLU A 82 23.58 -13.85 8.55
C GLU A 82 23.85 -14.14 7.08
N ARG A 83 23.14 -13.45 6.16
CA ARG A 83 23.41 -13.55 4.72
C ARG A 83 24.79 -13.02 4.35
N ALA A 84 25.23 -11.91 4.94
CA ALA A 84 26.56 -11.35 4.70
C ALA A 84 27.67 -12.28 5.24
N ARG A 85 27.44 -12.90 6.40
CA ARG A 85 28.39 -13.80 7.06
C ARG A 85 28.55 -15.13 6.34
N THR A 86 27.46 -15.71 5.83
CA THR A 86 27.43 -17.10 5.32
C THR A 86 27.32 -17.20 3.80
N SER A 87 27.10 -16.07 3.13
CA SER A 87 26.77 -16.00 1.71
C SER A 87 25.51 -16.81 1.33
N ARG A 88 24.64 -17.12 2.30
CA ARG A 88 23.39 -17.86 2.11
C ARG A 88 22.28 -17.24 2.95
N TRP A 89 21.06 -17.27 2.43
CA TRP A 89 19.89 -16.88 3.20
C TRP A 89 19.58 -17.95 4.27
N PRO A 90 19.44 -17.57 5.56
CA PRO A 90 19.22 -18.53 6.64
C PRO A 90 17.83 -19.16 6.57
N GLU A 91 17.70 -20.42 7.00
CA GLU A 91 16.38 -21.05 7.13
C GLU A 91 15.59 -20.45 8.31
N PRO A 92 14.23 -20.41 8.25
CA PRO A 92 13.41 -19.86 9.32
C PRO A 92 13.70 -20.47 10.70
N VAL A 93 13.99 -21.77 10.76
CA VAL A 93 14.35 -22.47 12.00
C VAL A 93 15.64 -21.93 12.65
N VAL A 94 16.61 -21.50 11.83
CA VAL A 94 17.87 -20.91 12.32
C VAL A 94 17.60 -19.53 12.90
N LEU A 95 16.79 -18.73 12.21
CA LEU A 95 16.35 -17.41 12.67
C LEU A 95 15.55 -17.50 13.98
N ALA A 96 14.63 -18.47 14.06
CA ALA A 96 13.83 -18.74 15.26
C ALA A 96 14.71 -19.12 16.46
N ALA A 97 15.70 -19.99 16.26
CA ALA A 97 16.65 -20.39 17.30
C ALA A 97 17.54 -19.22 17.77
N GLY A 98 17.81 -18.25 16.89
CA GLY A 98 18.51 -17.01 17.21
C GLY A 98 17.64 -15.95 17.87
N GLY A 99 16.34 -16.21 18.07
CA GLY A 99 15.40 -15.24 18.64
C GLY A 99 14.96 -14.14 17.67
N VAL A 100 15.25 -14.27 16.37
CA VAL A 100 14.98 -13.23 15.37
C VAL A 100 13.48 -13.15 15.08
N PRO A 101 12.80 -12.02 15.30
CA PRO A 101 11.40 -11.85 14.94
C PRO A 101 11.23 -11.76 13.40
N PRO A 102 10.07 -12.13 12.85
CA PRO A 102 8.93 -12.80 13.47
C PRO A 102 9.11 -14.33 13.52
N PHE A 103 10.31 -14.84 13.24
CA PHE A 103 10.55 -16.29 13.16
C PHE A 103 10.57 -16.95 14.55
N SER A 104 10.91 -16.18 15.58
CA SER A 104 10.76 -16.55 16.98
C SER A 104 9.33 -16.30 17.51
N THR A 105 9.02 -16.82 18.70
CA THR A 105 7.71 -16.67 19.37
C THR A 105 7.32 -15.19 19.56
N GLY A 106 6.02 -14.88 19.51
CA GLY A 106 5.48 -13.55 19.75
C GLY A 106 4.48 -13.12 18.67
N ALA A 107 4.81 -12.10 17.90
CA ALA A 107 3.91 -11.56 16.86
C ALA A 107 3.45 -12.63 15.85
N ALA A 108 4.23 -13.68 15.65
CA ALA A 108 3.96 -14.81 14.75
C ALA A 108 3.40 -16.05 15.44
N ASP A 109 2.90 -15.94 16.66
CA ASP A 109 2.30 -17.08 17.34
C ASP A 109 1.20 -17.69 16.46
N GLY A 110 1.37 -18.98 16.12
CA GLY A 110 0.46 -19.69 15.23
C GLY A 110 0.75 -19.56 13.72
N MET A 111 1.91 -19.02 13.32
CA MET A 111 2.38 -19.06 11.93
C MET A 111 3.44 -20.14 11.72
N GLU A 112 3.36 -20.79 10.56
CA GLU A 112 4.40 -21.65 10.03
C GLU A 112 5.21 -20.87 9.00
N TRP A 113 6.50 -20.64 9.29
CA TRP A 113 7.41 -19.94 8.38
C TRP A 113 8.16 -20.91 7.49
N GLN A 114 8.16 -20.62 6.19
CA GLN A 114 8.89 -21.39 5.19
C GLN A 114 9.69 -20.46 4.29
N ARG A 115 10.82 -20.95 3.78
CA ARG A 115 11.68 -20.22 2.84
C ARG A 115 11.68 -20.88 1.47
N PHE A 116 11.52 -20.07 0.44
CA PHE A 116 11.62 -20.47 -0.95
C PHE A 116 12.63 -19.58 -1.65
N GLN A 117 13.35 -20.14 -2.62
CA GLN A 117 14.32 -19.37 -3.41
C GLN A 117 14.25 -19.80 -4.87
N GLN A 118 14.19 -18.83 -5.76
CA GLN A 118 14.29 -19.02 -7.19
C GLN A 118 15.17 -17.92 -7.77
N SER A 119 16.26 -18.31 -8.42
CA SER A 119 17.28 -17.36 -8.92
C SER A 119 17.76 -16.41 -7.80
N ALA A 120 17.78 -15.11 -8.07
CA ALA A 120 18.18 -14.07 -7.12
C ALA A 120 17.06 -13.65 -6.13
N THR A 121 15.88 -14.27 -6.18
CA THR A 121 14.74 -13.91 -5.31
C THR A 121 14.51 -14.95 -4.22
N VAL A 122 14.33 -14.47 -2.99
CA VAL A 122 14.03 -15.26 -1.80
C VAL A 122 12.72 -14.81 -1.18
N ASN A 123 11.87 -15.77 -0.86
CA ASN A 123 10.60 -15.56 -0.19
C ASN A 123 10.64 -16.24 1.17
N TYR A 124 10.34 -15.50 2.23
CA TYR A 124 9.95 -16.05 3.53
C TYR A 124 8.45 -15.87 3.68
N ILE A 125 7.70 -16.97 3.71
CA ILE A 125 6.25 -16.96 3.82
C ILE A 125 5.82 -17.47 5.19
N GLY A 126 5.01 -16.68 5.88
CA GLY A 126 4.36 -17.02 7.14
C GLY A 126 2.91 -17.40 6.87
N LEU A 127 2.60 -18.68 7.01
CA LEU A 127 1.25 -19.21 6.81
C LEU A 127 0.55 -19.36 8.17
N PRO A 128 -0.60 -18.73 8.39
CA PRO A 128 -1.32 -18.87 9.65
C PRO A 128 -2.06 -20.21 9.73
N ALA A 129 -2.18 -20.75 10.93
CA ALA A 129 -3.02 -21.94 11.18
C ALA A 129 -4.52 -21.66 10.95
N GLU A 130 -4.99 -20.44 11.28
CA GLU A 130 -6.37 -20.02 11.08
C GLU A 130 -6.59 -19.51 9.64
N PRO A 131 -7.50 -20.11 8.85
CA PRO A 131 -7.63 -19.74 7.44
C PRO A 131 -8.05 -18.30 7.16
N SER A 132 -8.77 -17.67 8.08
CA SER A 132 -9.17 -16.26 7.97
C SER A 132 -8.10 -15.26 8.41
N ALA A 133 -7.01 -15.71 9.04
CA ALA A 133 -5.91 -14.83 9.41
C ALA A 133 -5.05 -14.47 8.19
N PRO A 134 -4.34 -13.33 8.21
CA PRO A 134 -3.50 -12.92 7.11
C PRO A 134 -2.23 -13.80 7.02
N ALA A 135 -1.83 -14.14 5.80
CA ALA A 135 -0.48 -14.63 5.52
C ALA A 135 0.46 -13.47 5.24
N TRP A 136 1.74 -13.67 5.52
CA TRP A 136 2.79 -12.67 5.33
C TRP A 136 3.89 -13.20 4.45
N LEU A 137 4.47 -12.32 3.65
CA LEU A 137 5.57 -12.63 2.76
C LEU A 137 6.62 -11.53 2.87
N LEU A 138 7.82 -11.91 3.27
CA LEU A 138 9.03 -11.11 3.08
C LEU A 138 9.71 -11.60 1.81
N MET A 139 9.75 -10.73 0.81
CA MET A 139 10.43 -10.96 -0.45
C MET A 139 11.72 -10.15 -0.48
N ILE A 140 12.82 -10.81 -0.83
CA ILE A 140 14.13 -10.21 -0.97
C ILE A 140 14.65 -10.55 -2.36
N GLN A 141 15.09 -9.56 -3.10
CA GLN A 141 15.71 -9.73 -4.41
C GLN A 141 17.14 -9.22 -4.37
N GLU A 142 18.07 -10.13 -4.67
CA GLU A 142 19.46 -9.81 -4.96
C GLU A 142 19.61 -9.35 -6.43
N PRO A 143 20.67 -8.60 -6.74
CA PRO A 143 20.98 -8.29 -8.12
C PRO A 143 21.38 -9.56 -8.87
N GLU A 144 20.99 -9.67 -10.13
CA GLU A 144 21.46 -10.76 -10.98
C GLU A 144 23.00 -10.69 -11.14
N PRO A 145 23.69 -11.84 -11.27
CA PRO A 145 25.14 -11.86 -11.44
C PRO A 145 25.60 -10.99 -12.62
N ASN A 146 26.66 -10.21 -12.40
CA ASN A 146 27.26 -9.28 -13.38
C ASN A 146 26.43 -8.05 -13.73
N GLN A 147 25.34 -7.78 -13.01
CA GLN A 147 24.68 -6.48 -13.13
C GLN A 147 25.52 -5.37 -12.48
N PRO A 148 25.50 -4.15 -13.03
CA PRO A 148 26.10 -3.01 -12.34
C PRO A 148 25.38 -2.78 -11.00
N PRO A 149 26.08 -2.22 -9.99
CA PRO A 149 25.45 -1.86 -8.73
C PRO A 149 24.25 -0.93 -8.94
N ASP A 150 23.15 -1.21 -8.24
CA ASP A 150 21.97 -0.35 -8.27
C ASP A 150 22.29 1.04 -7.65
N PRO A 151 22.11 2.15 -8.41
CA PRO A 151 22.35 3.49 -7.92
C PRO A 151 21.24 4.05 -7.01
N ALA A 152 20.16 3.30 -6.77
CA ALA A 152 19.07 3.72 -5.90
C ALA A 152 19.58 4.15 -4.51
N PRO A 153 19.03 5.22 -3.93
CA PRO A 153 19.37 5.63 -2.57
C PRO A 153 18.94 4.57 -1.57
N LEU A 154 19.63 4.48 -0.44
CA LEU A 154 19.21 3.60 0.66
C LEU A 154 17.89 4.10 1.25
N ASP A 155 16.91 3.23 1.31
CA ASP A 155 15.59 3.50 1.85
C ASP A 155 14.97 2.21 2.43
N GLU A 156 13.65 2.18 2.59
CA GLU A 156 12.93 1.03 3.16
C GLU A 156 12.94 -0.21 2.23
N GLU A 157 13.19 -0.02 0.93
CA GLU A 157 13.22 -1.09 -0.07
C GLU A 157 14.65 -1.41 -0.49
N HIS A 158 15.55 -0.43 -0.52
CA HIS A 158 16.92 -0.56 -1.00
C HIS A 158 17.89 -0.64 0.19
N HIS A 159 18.28 -1.85 0.55
CA HIS A 159 19.28 -2.10 1.58
C HIS A 159 20.63 -2.43 0.95
N ARG A 160 21.75 -2.07 1.58
CA ARG A 160 23.08 -2.40 1.06
C ARG A 160 23.86 -3.21 2.08
N LEU A 161 24.25 -4.41 1.68
CA LEU A 161 25.10 -5.29 2.47
C LEU A 161 26.55 -4.77 2.55
N PRO A 162 27.35 -5.22 3.53
CA PRO A 162 28.75 -4.80 3.68
C PRO A 162 29.64 -5.12 2.46
N ASP A 163 29.27 -6.11 1.66
CA ASP A 163 29.97 -6.48 0.42
C ASP A 163 29.59 -5.59 -0.79
N GLY A 164 28.70 -4.61 -0.58
CA GLY A 164 28.24 -3.69 -1.61
C GLY A 164 26.99 -4.14 -2.36
N THR A 165 26.48 -5.36 -2.10
CA THR A 165 25.25 -5.86 -2.73
C THR A 165 24.05 -5.02 -2.31
N THR A 166 23.32 -4.43 -3.27
CA THR A 166 22.04 -3.77 -3.01
C THR A 166 20.91 -4.79 -3.09
N LEU A 167 20.16 -4.94 -2.01
CA LEU A 167 18.97 -5.78 -1.92
C LEU A 167 17.72 -4.94 -2.16
N HIS A 168 16.73 -5.51 -2.86
CA HIS A 168 15.36 -5.00 -2.87
C HIS A 168 14.50 -5.81 -1.90
N ILE A 169 13.87 -5.14 -0.94
CA ILE A 169 13.14 -5.77 0.16
C ILE A 169 11.70 -5.29 0.17
N TYR A 170 10.79 -6.25 0.11
CA TYR A 170 9.36 -6.00 0.05
C TYR A 170 8.63 -6.82 1.11
N VAL A 171 7.67 -6.20 1.81
CA VAL A 171 6.81 -6.88 2.77
C VAL A 171 5.39 -6.90 2.22
N TRP A 172 4.83 -8.09 2.09
CA TRP A 172 3.51 -8.33 1.52
C TRP A 172 2.61 -9.02 2.53
N MET A 173 1.31 -8.76 2.41
CA MET A 173 0.26 -9.38 3.21
C MET A 173 -0.83 -9.91 2.29
N HIS A 174 -1.32 -11.13 2.56
CA HIS A 174 -2.49 -11.70 1.91
C HIS A 174 -3.61 -11.88 2.93
N ARG A 175 -4.75 -11.20 2.73
CA ARG A 175 -5.88 -11.15 3.69
C ARG A 175 -6.43 -12.53 4.08
N TYR A 176 -6.39 -13.49 3.16
CA TYR A 176 -6.93 -14.84 3.34
C TYR A 176 -5.80 -15.86 3.34
N GLY A 177 -5.05 -15.94 4.44
CA GLY A 177 -3.82 -16.73 4.53
C GLY A 177 -4.04 -18.22 4.27
N GLY A 178 -5.12 -18.81 4.79
CA GLY A 178 -5.40 -20.25 4.59
C GLY A 178 -5.81 -20.65 3.17
N ARG A 179 -5.92 -19.70 2.24
CA ARG A 179 -6.16 -19.99 0.81
C ARG A 179 -4.87 -20.00 0.00
N ILE A 180 -3.76 -19.61 0.61
CA ILE A 180 -2.46 -19.57 -0.05
C ILE A 180 -1.78 -20.92 0.14
N GLY A 181 -1.30 -21.50 -0.96
CA GLY A 181 -0.45 -22.68 -0.91
C GLY A 181 0.97 -22.32 -0.47
N ALA A 182 1.63 -23.26 0.20
CA ALA A 182 3.06 -23.17 0.42
C ALA A 182 3.79 -23.20 -0.93
N GLY A 183 4.62 -22.19 -1.21
CA GLY A 183 5.38 -22.13 -2.45
C GLY A 183 6.03 -20.77 -2.72
N PHE A 184 6.85 -20.76 -3.76
CA PHE A 184 7.44 -19.53 -4.27
C PHE A 184 6.35 -18.64 -4.90
N VAL A 185 6.43 -17.34 -4.64
CA VAL A 185 5.47 -16.32 -5.11
C VAL A 185 6.25 -15.36 -6.00
N PRO A 186 6.23 -15.54 -7.34
CA PRO A 186 7.05 -14.75 -8.26
C PRO A 186 6.51 -13.33 -8.48
N GLN A 187 5.19 -13.16 -8.38
CA GLN A 187 4.50 -11.88 -8.64
C GLN A 187 3.38 -11.71 -7.62
N PRO A 188 3.68 -11.22 -6.41
CA PRO A 188 2.68 -11.09 -5.35
C PRO A 188 1.48 -10.23 -5.76
N GLN A 189 1.73 -9.13 -6.47
CA GLN A 189 0.72 -8.15 -6.90
C GLN A 189 -0.37 -8.71 -7.84
N THR A 190 -0.07 -9.78 -8.59
CA THR A 190 -1.06 -10.44 -9.47
C THR A 190 -1.83 -11.56 -8.77
N ASN A 191 -1.44 -11.92 -7.54
CA ASN A 191 -1.96 -13.04 -6.78
C ASN A 191 -2.62 -12.62 -5.46
N GLY A 192 -3.20 -11.41 -5.42
CA GLY A 192 -3.99 -10.92 -4.28
C GLY A 192 -3.18 -10.45 -3.07
N TRP A 193 -1.85 -10.39 -3.19
CA TRP A 193 -1.01 -9.82 -2.13
C TRP A 193 -1.06 -8.30 -2.16
N THR A 194 -0.99 -7.70 -0.98
CA THR A 194 -0.89 -6.26 -0.77
C THR A 194 0.46 -5.93 -0.16
N GLU A 195 1.22 -5.08 -0.82
CA GLU A 195 2.50 -4.56 -0.33
C GLU A 195 2.26 -3.54 0.79
N VAL A 196 3.06 -3.64 1.84
CA VAL A 196 2.91 -2.84 3.06
C VAL A 196 4.11 -1.92 3.24
N PHE A 197 3.83 -0.62 3.36
CA PHE A 197 4.84 0.41 3.52
C PHE A 197 4.75 1.13 4.86
N THR A 198 5.87 1.60 5.39
CA THR A 198 5.85 2.53 6.53
C THR A 198 5.39 3.93 6.08
N ALA A 199 5.83 4.37 4.90
CA ALA A 199 5.46 5.63 4.28
C ALA A 199 5.24 5.46 2.76
N PRO A 200 4.43 6.31 2.10
CA PRO A 200 4.23 6.20 0.66
C PRO A 200 5.57 6.21 -0.09
N PRO A 201 5.78 5.30 -1.07
CA PRO A 201 6.98 5.30 -1.88
C PRO A 201 7.09 6.64 -2.63
N ASN A 202 8.32 7.10 -2.81
CA ASN A 202 8.58 8.37 -3.49
C ASN A 202 8.42 8.19 -5.02
N PRO A 203 7.40 8.79 -5.66
CA PRO A 203 7.12 8.55 -7.07
C PRO A 203 8.21 9.07 -8.01
N ILE A 204 9.09 9.96 -7.54
CA ILE A 204 10.20 10.51 -8.34
C ILE A 204 11.33 9.48 -8.51
N LEU A 205 11.44 8.52 -7.59
CA LEU A 205 12.45 7.47 -7.65
C LEU A 205 11.98 6.24 -8.44
N SER A 206 10.67 6.05 -8.63
CA SER A 206 10.08 4.87 -9.27
C SER A 206 9.96 4.93 -10.81
N THR A 207 10.39 6.02 -11.46
CA THR A 207 10.23 6.21 -12.92
C THR A 207 11.56 6.22 -13.70
N ARG A 208 12.60 5.56 -13.23
CA ARG A 208 13.88 5.46 -13.96
C ARG A 208 14.16 4.06 -14.46
#